data_AF-A0A3D2MF12-F1
#
_entry.id   AF-A0A3D2MF12-F1
#
_cell.length_a   1.000
_cell.length_b   1.000
_cell.length_c   1.000
_cell.angle_alpha   90.00
_cell.angle_beta   90.00
_cell.angle_gamma   90.00
#
_symmetry.space_group_name_H-M   'P 1'
#
loop_
_entity.id
_entity.type
_entity.pdbx_description
1 polymer ?
#
loop_
_entity_poly.entity_id
_entity_poly.type
_entity_poly.pdbx_seq_one_letter_code
_entity_poly.pdbx_strand_id
1 'polypeptide(L)'
;MLTIYEPTTDNELLIWACESRNSDNIMVITADRSCSDINDMFNDTAWRSAKYFKYDEYDKAVNHVYNIIKKQFNKFFLEEYNTKFKMHKCIADLQHIQVDAKDLDYEDYYDLATFEDVDNLYFCDLIILEGKMGLRYSKYTDAYKDEFDNLIFEEWEPDLTSDTTLMLGMQNKLRDFIEKEIDYDINIGIGI
;
A
#
# COMPACT_ATOMS: atom_id res chain seq x y z
N MET A 1 -19.21 -4.55 17.94
CA MET A 1 -19.61 -4.41 16.52
C MET A 1 -19.52 -2.94 16.17
N LEU A 2 -18.81 -2.61 15.10
CA LEU A 2 -18.71 -1.30 14.50
C LEU A 2 -19.37 -1.36 13.12
N THR A 3 -20.15 -0.34 12.77
CA THR A 3 -20.81 -0.22 11.47
C THR A 3 -20.35 1.07 10.81
N ILE A 4 -19.89 0.96 9.56
CA ILE A 4 -19.52 2.10 8.71
C ILE A 4 -20.48 2.10 7.52
N TYR A 5 -21.14 3.22 7.28
CA TYR A 5 -22.14 3.36 6.24
C TYR A 5 -21.90 4.61 5.41
N GLU A 6 -21.84 4.44 4.08
CA GLU A 6 -21.82 5.54 3.11
C GLU A 6 -23.20 5.62 2.41
N PRO A 7 -24.01 6.65 2.71
CA PRO A 7 -25.36 6.78 2.15
C PRO A 7 -25.40 6.97 0.64
N THR A 8 -24.34 7.53 0.05
CA THR A 8 -24.27 7.93 -1.37
C THR A 8 -24.05 6.75 -2.32
N THR A 9 -23.32 5.74 -1.87
CA THR A 9 -23.02 4.52 -2.63
C THR A 9 -23.77 3.31 -2.10
N ASP A 10 -24.50 3.47 -0.98
CA ASP A 10 -25.16 2.39 -0.25
C ASP A 10 -24.17 1.29 0.17
N ASN A 11 -22.92 1.69 0.42
CA ASN A 11 -21.86 0.83 0.92
C ASN A 11 -21.96 0.73 2.43
N GLU A 12 -21.98 -0.50 2.96
CA GLU A 12 -21.96 -0.79 4.39
C GLU A 12 -20.84 -1.78 4.69
N LEU A 13 -20.11 -1.52 5.77
CA LEU A 13 -19.13 -2.44 6.35
C LEU A 13 -19.44 -2.64 7.82
N LEU A 14 -19.70 -3.88 8.18
CA LEU A 14 -19.91 -4.37 9.53
C LEU A 14 -18.62 -5.02 10.00
N ILE A 15 -18.12 -4.63 11.16
CA ILE A 15 -16.87 -5.14 11.73
C ILE A 15 -17.17 -5.63 13.15
N TRP A 16 -16.89 -6.89 13.41
CA TRP A 16 -16.95 -7.46 14.74
C TRP A 16 -15.61 -8.10 15.08
N ALA A 17 -15.13 -7.91 16.30
CA ALA A 17 -13.89 -8.53 16.75
C ALA A 17 -14.10 -9.09 18.16
N CYS A 18 -13.56 -10.28 18.41
CA CYS A 18 -13.57 -10.92 19.71
C CYS A 18 -12.40 -11.90 19.85
N GLU A 19 -12.12 -12.34 21.06
CA GLU A 19 -11.23 -13.48 21.29
C GLU A 19 -11.92 -14.79 20.88
N SER A 20 -11.19 -15.67 20.21
CA SER A 20 -11.71 -16.99 19.84
C SER A 20 -11.93 -17.85 21.09
N ARG A 21 -13.01 -18.63 21.13
CA ARG A 21 -13.30 -19.48 22.30
C ARG A 21 -12.34 -20.65 22.48
N ASN A 22 -11.73 -21.09 21.38
CA ASN A 22 -10.92 -22.31 21.34
C ASN A 22 -9.42 -22.01 21.15
N SER A 23 -9.06 -20.73 21.08
CA SER A 23 -7.69 -20.24 20.97
C SER A 23 -7.63 -18.82 21.48
N ASP A 24 -6.52 -18.41 22.08
CA ASP A 24 -6.30 -17.01 22.50
C ASP A 24 -6.12 -16.05 21.29
N ASN A 25 -6.53 -16.49 20.09
CA ASN A 25 -6.42 -15.72 18.87
C ASN A 25 -7.49 -14.62 18.84
N ILE A 26 -7.11 -13.49 18.27
CA ILE A 26 -8.01 -12.40 17.92
C ILE A 26 -8.78 -12.83 16.66
N MET A 27 -10.10 -12.92 16.76
CA MET A 27 -10.99 -13.14 15.63
C MET A 27 -11.62 -11.81 15.20
N VAL A 28 -11.55 -11.50 13.92
CA VAL A 28 -12.12 -10.31 13.28
C VAL A 28 -13.04 -10.77 12.15
N ILE A 29 -14.30 -10.38 12.19
CA ILE A 29 -15.30 -10.65 11.17
C ILE A 29 -15.63 -9.33 10.47
N THR A 30 -15.52 -9.31 9.15
CA THR A 30 -15.97 -8.20 8.30
C THR A 30 -17.10 -8.67 7.38
N ALA A 31 -18.22 -7.96 7.35
CA ALA A 31 -19.35 -8.31 6.48
C ALA A 31 -20.09 -7.07 5.97
N ASP A 32 -21.12 -7.27 5.16
CA ASP A 32 -22.05 -6.23 4.71
C ASP A 32 -23.49 -6.58 5.12
N ARG A 33 -24.45 -5.77 4.67
CA ARG A 33 -25.90 -5.98 4.88
C ARG A 33 -26.47 -7.33 4.45
N SER A 34 -25.75 -8.12 3.63
CA SER A 34 -26.18 -9.47 3.26
C SER A 34 -26.00 -10.47 4.41
N CYS A 35 -25.20 -10.12 5.42
CA CYS A 35 -25.09 -10.87 6.66
C CYS A 35 -26.25 -10.51 7.58
N SER A 36 -27.14 -11.49 7.83
CA SER A 36 -28.34 -11.29 8.66
C SER A 36 -28.04 -11.06 10.14
N ASP A 37 -26.91 -11.58 10.65
CA ASP A 37 -26.38 -11.29 11.98
C ASP A 37 -24.87 -11.58 12.02
N ILE A 38 -24.05 -10.52 12.11
CA ILE A 38 -22.59 -10.62 12.16
C ILE A 38 -22.05 -11.08 13.53
N ASN A 39 -22.85 -10.96 14.59
CA ASN A 39 -22.46 -11.45 15.92
C ASN A 39 -22.85 -12.92 16.12
N ASP A 40 -23.64 -13.49 15.19
CA ASP A 40 -23.94 -14.90 15.17
C ASP A 40 -22.75 -15.68 14.59
N MET A 41 -22.01 -16.33 15.49
CA MET A 41 -20.87 -17.18 15.15
C MET A 41 -21.27 -18.41 14.30
N PHE A 42 -22.56 -18.71 14.17
CA PHE A 42 -23.10 -19.78 13.32
C PHE A 42 -23.66 -19.28 11.99
N ASN A 43 -23.56 -17.98 11.71
CA ASN A 43 -23.89 -17.43 10.41
C ASN A 43 -22.79 -17.79 9.39
N ASP A 44 -23.12 -18.57 8.36
CA ASP A 44 -22.15 -19.03 7.36
C ASP A 44 -21.42 -17.88 6.64
N THR A 45 -22.08 -16.74 6.42
CA THR A 45 -21.48 -15.57 5.77
C THR A 45 -20.47 -14.90 6.69
N ALA A 46 -20.83 -14.70 7.97
CA ALA A 46 -19.93 -14.16 8.98
C ALA A 46 -18.74 -15.10 9.26
N TRP A 47 -19.00 -16.41 9.32
CA TRP A 47 -17.97 -17.41 9.54
C TRP A 47 -16.94 -17.44 8.41
N ARG A 48 -17.37 -17.35 7.15
CA ARG A 48 -16.47 -17.35 5.98
C ARG A 48 -15.61 -16.09 5.87
N SER A 49 -16.07 -14.97 6.42
CA SER A 49 -15.30 -13.73 6.44
C SER A 49 -14.46 -13.54 7.71
N ALA A 50 -14.55 -14.47 8.66
CA ALA A 50 -13.80 -14.43 9.89
C ALA A 50 -12.29 -14.59 9.64
N LYS A 51 -11.51 -13.75 10.31
CA LYS A 51 -10.06 -13.81 10.32
C LYS A 51 -9.40 -13.83 11.67
N TYR A 52 -8.33 -14.61 11.74
CA TYR A 52 -7.67 -14.97 12.99
C TYR A 52 -6.25 -14.44 12.98
N PHE A 53 -5.91 -13.75 14.05
CA PHE A 53 -4.57 -13.25 14.35
C PHE A 53 -4.15 -13.81 15.70
N LYS A 54 -2.85 -14.00 15.94
CA LYS A 54 -2.41 -14.41 17.28
C LYS A 54 -2.70 -13.33 18.31
N TYR A 55 -2.75 -13.71 19.58
CA TYR A 55 -2.97 -12.79 20.70
C TYR A 55 -2.05 -11.56 20.68
N ASP A 56 -0.80 -11.73 20.26
CA ASP A 56 0.23 -10.68 20.22
C ASP A 56 0.26 -9.89 18.90
N GLU A 57 -0.59 -10.22 17.91
CA GLU A 57 -0.61 -9.61 16.58
C GLU A 57 -1.67 -8.50 16.43
N TYR A 58 -1.87 -7.69 17.47
CA TYR A 58 -2.86 -6.59 17.48
C TYR A 58 -2.67 -5.63 16.30
N ASP A 59 -1.44 -5.20 16.03
CA ASP A 59 -1.15 -4.24 14.95
C ASP A 59 -1.50 -4.81 13.58
N LYS A 60 -1.29 -6.12 13.37
CA LYS A 60 -1.69 -6.79 12.12
C LYS A 60 -3.21 -6.86 11.98
N ALA A 61 -3.92 -7.17 13.07
CA ALA A 61 -5.38 -7.19 13.07
C ALA A 61 -5.97 -5.80 12.78
N VAL A 62 -5.41 -4.75 13.38
CA VAL A 62 -5.81 -3.36 13.13
C VAL A 62 -5.52 -2.96 11.69
N ASN A 63 -4.32 -3.21 11.19
CA ASN A 63 -3.93 -2.89 9.81
C ASN A 63 -4.80 -3.61 8.78
N HIS A 64 -5.16 -4.88 9.03
CA HIS A 64 -6.06 -5.63 8.17
C HIS A 64 -7.44 -4.95 8.06
N VAL A 65 -8.05 -4.61 9.20
CA VAL A 65 -9.35 -3.93 9.22
C VAL A 65 -9.27 -2.56 8.57
N TYR A 66 -8.23 -1.79 8.88
CA TYR A 66 -8.01 -0.46 8.31
C TYR A 66 -7.91 -0.51 6.79
N ASN A 67 -7.17 -1.48 6.23
CA ASN A 67 -7.02 -1.66 4.80
C ASN A 67 -8.35 -2.00 4.10
N ILE A 68 -9.21 -2.81 4.73
CA ILE A 68 -10.57 -3.09 4.22
C ILE A 68 -11.41 -1.81 4.18
N ILE A 69 -11.40 -1.02 5.26
CA ILE A 69 -12.11 0.26 5.33
C ILE A 69 -11.60 1.19 4.22
N LYS A 70 -10.28 1.32 4.08
CA LYS A 70 -9.66 2.19 3.09
C LYS A 70 -10.03 1.81 1.66
N LYS A 71 -10.08 0.51 1.35
CA LYS A 71 -10.45 0.02 0.02
C LYS A 71 -11.94 0.27 -0.29
N GLN A 72 -12.82 0.00 0.66
CA GLN A 72 -14.27 0.12 0.45
C GLN A 72 -14.76 1.58 0.48
N PHE A 73 -14.13 2.43 1.29
CA PHE A 73 -14.50 3.83 1.51
C PHE A 73 -13.44 4.80 0.98
N ASN A 74 -12.77 4.43 -0.12
CA ASN A 74 -11.60 5.14 -0.66
C ASN A 74 -11.80 6.65 -0.81
N LYS A 75 -13.00 7.11 -1.18
CA LYS A 75 -13.34 8.53 -1.36
C LYS A 75 -13.11 9.38 -0.12
N PHE A 76 -13.27 8.80 1.06
CA PHE A 76 -13.04 9.49 2.34
C PHE A 76 -11.57 9.51 2.75
N PHE A 77 -10.73 8.72 2.07
CA PHE A 77 -9.27 8.72 2.20
C PHE A 77 -8.58 9.41 1.02
N LEU A 78 -9.36 9.96 0.07
CA LEU A 78 -8.86 10.90 -0.93
C LEU A 78 -8.62 12.26 -0.26
N GLU A 79 -7.70 12.32 0.71
CA GLU A 79 -7.08 13.61 1.02
C GLU A 79 -6.29 14.04 -0.23
N GLU A 80 -6.09 15.36 -0.39
CA GLU A 80 -5.11 15.87 -1.36
C GLU A 80 -3.80 15.16 -1.06
N TYR A 81 -3.49 14.12 -1.85
CA TYR A 81 -2.34 13.25 -1.68
C TYR A 81 -1.17 14.08 -1.17
N ASN A 82 -0.80 13.93 0.11
CA ASN A 82 0.38 14.56 0.68
C ASN A 82 1.58 13.87 0.06
N THR A 83 1.80 14.17 -1.22
CA THR A 83 2.81 13.58 -2.06
C THR A 83 3.95 14.56 -2.16
N LYS A 84 5.16 14.02 -2.09
CA LYS A 84 6.37 14.82 -2.25
C LYS A 84 7.13 14.25 -3.42
N PHE A 85 7.28 15.07 -4.46
CA PHE A 85 8.14 14.77 -5.58
C PHE A 85 9.44 15.57 -5.45
N LYS A 86 10.58 14.87 -5.52
CA LYS A 86 11.90 15.47 -5.42
C LYS A 86 12.76 15.01 -6.59
N MET A 87 13.27 15.97 -7.35
CA MET A 87 14.28 15.76 -8.37
C MET A 87 15.67 15.93 -7.75
N HIS A 88 16.54 14.93 -7.89
CA HIS A 88 17.94 15.02 -7.44
C HIS A 88 18.91 15.22 -8.60
N LYS A 89 18.46 14.94 -9.83
CA LYS A 89 19.11 15.28 -11.11
C LYS A 89 18.13 16.03 -12.00
N CYS A 90 18.62 16.85 -12.94
CA CYS A 90 17.73 17.52 -13.89
C CYS A 90 17.31 16.57 -15.03
N ILE A 91 16.21 16.87 -15.73
CA ILE A 91 15.71 16.01 -16.83
C ILE A 91 16.76 15.75 -17.91
N ALA A 92 17.59 16.74 -18.26
CA ALA A 92 18.64 16.56 -19.26
C ALA A 92 19.65 15.50 -18.82
N ASP A 93 20.05 15.51 -17.54
CA ASP A 93 20.94 14.49 -16.98
C ASP A 93 20.26 13.11 -17.02
N LEU A 94 18.98 13.03 -16.65
CA LEU A 94 18.22 11.78 -16.67
C LEU A 94 18.12 11.18 -18.09
N GLN A 95 17.90 12.03 -19.10
CA GLN A 95 17.83 11.60 -20.50
C GLN A 95 19.17 11.04 -20.97
N HIS A 96 20.29 11.68 -20.59
CA HIS A 96 21.62 11.15 -20.89
C HIS A 96 21.88 9.82 -20.17
N ILE A 97 21.57 9.77 -18.88
CA ILE A 97 21.71 8.58 -18.04
C ILE A 97 20.89 7.40 -18.60
N GLN A 98 19.68 7.64 -19.12
CA GLN A 98 18.84 6.59 -19.71
C GLN A 98 19.47 5.95 -20.95
N VAL A 99 20.13 6.75 -21.79
CA VAL A 99 20.81 6.26 -23.00
C VAL A 99 22.04 5.42 -22.64
N ASP A 100 22.78 5.85 -21.62
CA ASP A 100 24.04 5.23 -21.22
C ASP A 100 23.90 4.19 -20.10
N ALA A 101 22.67 3.92 -19.62
CA ALA A 101 22.39 3.12 -18.42
C ALA A 101 23.12 1.77 -18.34
N LYS A 102 23.32 1.09 -19.48
CA LYS A 102 23.97 -0.23 -19.57
C LYS A 102 25.48 -0.19 -19.38
N ASP A 103 26.10 0.96 -19.62
CA ASP A 103 27.55 1.16 -19.54
C ASP A 103 27.95 1.90 -18.24
N LEU A 104 26.97 2.20 -17.37
CA LEU A 104 27.16 2.88 -16.10
C LEU A 104 27.31 1.87 -14.95
N ASP A 105 28.56 1.62 -14.54
CA ASP A 105 28.91 1.01 -13.24
C ASP A 105 29.21 2.15 -12.26
N TYR A 106 28.22 2.68 -11.54
CA TYR A 106 28.51 3.74 -10.55
C TYR A 106 27.61 3.71 -9.30
N GLU A 107 28.26 3.61 -8.14
CA GLU A 107 27.72 3.73 -6.78
C GLU A 107 27.16 5.14 -6.44
N ASP A 108 27.00 6.04 -7.44
CA ASP A 108 26.66 7.47 -7.29
C ASP A 108 25.23 7.84 -7.74
N TYR A 109 24.40 6.88 -8.18
CA TYR A 109 23.03 7.12 -8.67
C TYR A 109 21.94 6.50 -7.80
N TYR A 110 22.19 6.49 -6.49
CA TYR A 110 21.13 6.26 -5.52
C TYR A 110 20.22 7.49 -5.53
N ASP A 111 19.02 7.30 -6.06
CA ASP A 111 17.87 8.21 -6.01
C ASP A 111 17.98 9.39 -6.99
N LEU A 112 17.75 9.12 -8.28
CA LEU A 112 17.70 10.11 -9.36
C LEU A 112 16.52 11.08 -9.19
N ALA A 113 15.38 10.52 -8.81
CA ALA A 113 14.16 11.22 -8.44
C ALA A 113 13.43 10.37 -7.39
N THR A 114 12.72 11.00 -6.47
CA THR A 114 11.94 10.33 -5.42
C THR A 114 10.51 10.83 -5.46
N PHE A 115 9.56 9.91 -5.35
CA PHE A 115 8.14 10.22 -5.14
C PHE A 115 7.66 9.54 -3.86
N GLU A 116 7.18 10.33 -2.89
CA GLU A 116 6.67 9.83 -1.62
C GLU A 116 5.15 9.93 -1.55
N ASP A 117 4.52 8.90 -0.99
CA ASP A 117 3.18 8.92 -0.41
C ASP A 117 3.33 9.01 1.12
N VAL A 118 3.21 10.23 1.65
CA VAL A 118 3.47 10.51 3.07
C VAL A 118 2.48 9.76 3.98
N ASP A 119 1.23 9.62 3.53
CA ASP A 119 0.15 9.08 4.36
C ASP A 119 0.27 7.56 4.49
N ASN A 120 0.70 6.89 3.42
CA ASN A 120 0.91 5.45 3.43
C ASN A 120 2.31 5.04 3.87
N LEU A 121 3.20 6.01 4.09
CA LEU A 121 4.59 5.79 4.45
C LEU A 121 5.35 4.98 3.38
N TYR A 122 4.93 5.08 2.11
CA TYR A 122 5.63 4.45 0.99
C TYR A 122 6.30 5.51 0.12
N PHE A 123 7.35 5.12 -0.58
CA PHE A 123 7.96 5.93 -1.61
C PHE A 123 8.58 5.06 -2.69
N CYS A 124 8.86 5.66 -3.84
CA CYS A 124 9.69 5.04 -4.86
C CYS A 124 10.79 5.98 -5.33
N ASP A 125 11.98 5.41 -5.50
CA ASP A 125 13.14 6.08 -6.08
C ASP A 125 13.34 5.60 -7.51
N LEU A 126 13.48 6.54 -8.44
CA LEU A 126 14.07 6.25 -9.75
C LEU A 126 15.57 6.04 -9.55
N ILE A 127 16.07 4.84 -9.83
CA ILE A 127 17.49 4.50 -9.68
C ILE A 127 17.99 3.74 -10.90
N ILE A 128 19.31 3.55 -10.96
CA ILE A 128 19.93 2.50 -11.78
C ILE A 128 20.37 1.37 -10.87
N LEU A 129 19.99 0.15 -11.21
CA LEU A 129 20.45 -1.07 -10.55
C LEU A 129 20.91 -2.06 -11.62
N GLU A 130 22.15 -2.53 -11.55
CA GLU A 130 22.72 -3.51 -12.50
C GLU A 130 22.55 -3.10 -13.98
N GLY A 131 22.77 -1.82 -14.28
CA GLY A 131 22.66 -1.27 -15.64
C GLY A 131 21.21 -1.09 -16.15
N LYS A 132 20.22 -1.23 -15.27
CA LYS A 132 18.80 -1.05 -15.58
C LYS A 132 18.22 0.14 -14.85
N MET A 133 17.55 1.03 -15.58
CA MET A 133 16.75 2.09 -14.99
C MET A 133 15.41 1.53 -14.50
N GLY A 134 15.01 1.93 -13.31
CA GLY A 134 13.76 1.44 -12.72
C GLY A 134 13.41 2.10 -11.41
N LEU A 135 12.33 1.62 -10.82
CA LEU A 135 11.82 2.09 -9.54
C LEU A 135 12.18 1.12 -8.43
N ARG A 136 12.81 1.62 -7.38
CA ARG A 136 12.92 0.91 -6.11
C ARG A 136 11.81 1.39 -5.20
N TYR A 137 10.91 0.49 -4.82
CA TYR A 137 9.83 0.77 -3.87
C TYR A 137 10.30 0.49 -2.45
N SER A 138 9.95 1.39 -1.54
CA SER A 138 10.37 1.34 -0.14
C SER A 138 9.24 1.79 0.78
N LYS A 139 9.31 1.36 2.04
CA LYS A 139 8.32 1.72 3.07
C LYS A 139 9.05 2.18 4.33
N TYR A 140 8.66 3.32 4.88
CA TYR A 140 9.15 3.77 6.18
C TYR A 140 8.64 2.83 7.28
N THR A 141 9.52 2.52 8.23
CA THR A 141 9.22 1.63 9.35
C THR A 141 8.43 2.35 10.45
N ASP A 142 8.47 3.68 10.46
CA ASP A 142 7.76 4.53 11.41
C ASP A 142 7.20 5.81 10.78
N ALA A 143 6.39 6.53 11.56
CA ALA A 143 5.79 7.80 11.15
C ALA A 143 6.77 9.00 11.18
N TYR A 144 7.94 8.84 11.79
CA TYR A 144 8.99 9.87 11.81
C TYR A 144 9.84 9.83 10.54
N LYS A 145 9.77 8.74 9.76
CA LYS A 145 10.47 8.50 8.49
C LYS A 145 12.00 8.43 8.65
N ASP A 146 12.45 8.00 9.82
CA ASP A 146 13.88 7.91 10.13
C ASP A 146 14.52 6.63 9.55
N GLU A 147 13.74 5.55 9.48
CA GLU A 147 14.15 4.25 8.95
C GLU A 147 13.16 3.75 7.88
N PHE A 148 13.66 2.96 6.93
CA PHE A 148 12.86 2.37 5.87
C PHE A 148 13.42 1.02 5.40
N ASP A 149 12.52 0.20 4.89
CA ASP A 149 12.84 -1.06 4.22
C ASP A 149 12.73 -0.91 2.70
N ASN A 150 13.71 -1.43 1.98
CA ASN A 150 13.64 -1.58 0.52
C ASN A 150 12.85 -2.86 0.19
N LEU A 151 11.80 -2.74 -0.61
CA LEU A 151 10.88 -3.84 -0.89
C LEU A 151 11.23 -4.56 -2.19
N ILE A 152 11.19 -3.85 -3.31
CA ILE A 152 11.41 -4.43 -4.63
C ILE A 152 11.94 -3.39 -5.62
N PHE A 153 12.72 -3.87 -6.59
CA PHE A 153 13.10 -3.10 -7.77
C PHE A 153 12.31 -3.58 -8.99
N GLU A 154 11.71 -2.65 -9.72
CA GLU A 154 11.00 -2.88 -10.97
C GLU A 154 11.68 -2.08 -12.09
N GLU A 155 12.14 -2.78 -13.14
CA GLU A 155 12.63 -2.12 -14.35
C GLU A 155 11.50 -1.30 -14.99
N TRP A 156 11.78 -0.02 -15.26
CA TRP A 156 10.80 0.92 -15.80
C TRP A 156 11.49 1.98 -16.66
N GLU A 157 10.93 2.21 -17.84
CA GLU A 157 11.35 3.30 -18.73
C GLU A 157 10.43 4.52 -18.50
N PRO A 158 10.91 5.57 -17.82
CA PRO A 158 10.12 6.78 -17.59
C PRO A 158 9.94 7.64 -18.84
N ASP A 159 8.83 8.39 -18.89
CA ASP A 159 8.67 9.51 -19.83
C ASP A 159 9.38 10.76 -19.29
N LEU A 160 10.59 10.99 -19.79
CA LEU A 160 11.46 12.11 -19.43
C LEU A 160 11.21 13.36 -20.29
N THR A 161 10.02 13.53 -20.89
CA THR A 161 9.67 14.77 -21.62
C THR A 161 9.69 15.99 -20.70
N SER A 162 9.29 15.83 -19.43
CA SER A 162 9.30 16.88 -18.41
C SER A 162 9.30 16.30 -16.99
N ASP A 163 9.61 17.12 -16.00
CA ASP A 163 9.49 16.79 -14.57
C ASP A 163 8.06 16.31 -14.23
N THR A 164 7.04 16.92 -14.85
CA THR A 164 5.63 16.58 -14.63
C THR A 164 5.27 15.20 -15.15
N THR A 165 5.75 14.81 -16.34
CA THR A 165 5.48 13.49 -16.91
C THR A 165 6.15 12.39 -16.09
N LEU A 166 7.38 12.66 -15.62
CA LEU A 166 8.08 11.76 -14.70
C LEU A 166 7.32 11.61 -13.37
N MET A 167 6.96 12.73 -12.74
CA MET A 167 6.19 12.75 -11.49
C MET A 167 4.89 11.94 -11.60
N LEU A 168 4.09 12.18 -12.65
CA LEU A 168 2.82 11.47 -12.87
C LEU A 168 3.04 9.97 -13.13
N GLY A 169 4.11 9.60 -13.84
CA GLY A 169 4.49 8.21 -14.05
C GLY A 169 4.84 7.51 -12.73
N MET A 170 5.69 8.13 -11.91
CA MET A 170 6.09 7.62 -10.60
C MET A 170 4.89 7.54 -9.64
N GLN A 171 4.02 8.55 -9.62
CA GLN A 171 2.80 8.56 -8.82
C GLN A 171 1.90 7.37 -9.14
N ASN A 172 1.62 7.13 -10.43
CA ASN A 172 0.77 6.03 -10.85
C ASN A 172 1.40 4.68 -10.49
N LYS A 173 2.71 4.52 -10.71
CA LYS A 173 3.45 3.30 -10.35
C LYS A 173 3.41 3.01 -8.85
N LEU A 174 3.66 4.02 -8.01
CA LEU A 174 3.62 3.87 -6.56
C LEU A 174 2.21 3.53 -6.07
N ARG A 175 1.18 4.22 -6.58
CA ARG A 175 -0.22 3.91 -6.23
C ARG A 175 -0.57 2.46 -6.58
N ASP A 176 -0.27 2.03 -7.80
CA ASP A 176 -0.57 0.68 -8.27
C ASP A 176 0.19 -0.38 -7.45
N PHE A 177 1.40 -0.07 -6.99
CA PHE A 177 2.16 -0.93 -6.08
C PHE A 177 1.49 -1.03 -4.70
N ILE A 178 1.15 0.10 -4.07
CA ILE A 178 0.47 0.13 -2.76
C ILE A 178 -0.86 -0.61 -2.82
N GLU A 179 -1.64 -0.43 -3.89
CA GLU A 179 -2.91 -1.14 -4.07
C GLU A 179 -2.71 -2.66 -4.17
N LYS A 180 -1.67 -3.12 -4.87
CA LYS A 180 -1.33 -4.55 -4.94
C LYS A 180 -0.87 -5.11 -3.60
N GLU A 181 -0.09 -4.36 -2.83
CA GLU A 181 0.35 -4.76 -1.48
C GLU A 181 -0.85 -4.88 -0.55
N ILE A 182 -1.76 -3.89 -0.56
CA ILE A 182 -3.02 -3.94 0.21
C ILE A 182 -3.86 -5.15 -0.21
N ASP A 183 -3.99 -5.40 -1.52
CA ASP A 183 -4.75 -6.55 -2.03
C ASP A 183 -4.11 -7.87 -1.63
N TYR A 184 -2.78 -7.96 -1.66
CA TYR A 184 -2.05 -9.12 -1.18
C TYR A 184 -2.22 -9.32 0.33
N ASP A 185 -2.10 -8.27 1.14
CA ASP A 185 -2.30 -8.33 2.60
C ASP A 185 -3.73 -8.70 2.96
N ILE A 186 -4.72 -8.23 2.22
CA ILE A 186 -6.10 -8.68 2.36
C ILE A 186 -6.22 -10.15 1.95
N ASN A 187 -5.61 -10.58 0.84
CA ASN A 187 -5.70 -11.95 0.31
C ASN A 187 -4.90 -13.02 1.10
N ILE A 188 -3.74 -12.67 1.65
CA ILE A 188 -2.98 -13.51 2.59
C ILE A 188 -3.60 -13.40 3.97
N GLY A 189 -4.09 -12.21 4.32
CA GLY A 189 -5.11 -12.04 5.32
C GLY A 189 -6.25 -13.03 5.11
N ILE A 190 -6.64 -13.38 3.88
CA ILE A 190 -7.63 -14.41 3.47
C ILE A 190 -7.10 -15.87 3.49
N GLY A 191 -5.84 -16.12 3.87
CA GLY A 191 -5.24 -17.47 4.00
C GLY A 191 -5.93 -18.44 4.99
N ILE A 192 -6.67 -19.40 4.41
CA ILE A 192 -6.98 -20.81 4.77
C ILE A 192 -7.09 -21.19 6.26
#